data_AF-A0A6N7TP47-F1
#
_entry.id   AF-A0A6N7TP47-F1
#
_cell.length_a   1.000
_cell.length_b   1.000
_cell.length_c   1.000
_cell.angle_alpha   90.00
_cell.angle_beta   90.00
_cell.angle_gamma   90.00
#
_symmetry.space_group_name_H-M   'P 1'
#
loop_
_entity.id
_entity.type
_entity.pdbx_description
1 polymer ?
#
loop_
_entity_poly.entity_id
_entity_poly.type
_entity_poly.pdbx_seq_one_letter_code
_entity_poly.pdbx_strand_id
1 'polypeptide(L)'
;MNIVCDKVLLSAAIDGVSKAVTMRSAIPVLEGILLKAEGFQLNLTGYDLEMGIVTTIEANVKEAGEVVLNAKLLSSMISRMPAGQVSILSAENGKTTIQSGVVQFEIQSMPANDFPELPNTGAEETLTIKTGVLKDMIDRTLYAVSQDEKKPAHTGELFEILPDKLTVVALDGYRLAIVERPVTAVKDIRIIVPSKTMTEVAHLLPNDDEEPVHISANRRYVVFMAGGYTIMSRLIEGEFLNYRNVIPADSRTRVTIDTKEFIETIERASLIITERLKNPLRISFTEGRVVVRCQTNLGRVVDEFNADCEGDEVEIGFNNRYLLDALRNARTEKVRMEISGPLSPVKVLPAEGNDFLYLVLPVRFKND
;
A
#
# COMPACT_ATOMS: atom_id res chain seq x y z
N MET A 1 -4.85 32.61 16.78
CA MET A 1 -4.28 32.14 15.48
C MET A 1 -4.97 32.83 14.32
N ASN A 2 -4.22 33.48 13.44
CA ASN A 2 -4.73 34.19 12.26
C ASN A 2 -3.75 34.04 11.09
N ILE A 3 -4.16 33.34 10.03
CA ILE A 3 -3.32 33.04 8.87
C ILE A 3 -4.03 33.34 7.55
N VAL A 4 -3.23 33.53 6.50
CA VAL A 4 -3.67 33.54 5.10
C VAL A 4 -2.72 32.68 4.27
N CYS A 5 -3.25 31.74 3.49
CA CYS A 5 -2.44 30.85 2.64
C CYS A 5 -3.12 30.58 1.29
N ASP A 6 -2.36 30.02 0.34
CA ASP A 6 -2.91 29.61 -0.96
C ASP A 6 -3.82 28.39 -0.81
N LYS A 7 -4.99 28.42 -1.47
CA LYS A 7 -5.97 27.33 -1.40
C LYS A 7 -5.41 26.01 -1.92
N VAL A 8 -4.67 26.02 -3.02
CA VAL A 8 -4.19 24.78 -3.67
C VAL A 8 -3.21 24.07 -2.74
N LEU A 9 -2.26 24.83 -2.16
CA LEU A 9 -1.33 24.30 -1.18
C LEU A 9 -2.05 23.76 0.07
N LEU A 10 -3.01 24.52 0.61
CA LEU A 10 -3.78 24.11 1.77
C LEU A 10 -4.60 22.84 1.50
N SER A 11 -5.25 22.75 0.34
CA SER A 11 -6.05 21.58 -0.05
C SER A 11 -5.18 20.32 -0.16
N ALA A 12 -4.05 20.41 -0.86
CA ALA A 12 -3.12 19.29 -1.00
C ALA A 12 -2.56 18.83 0.36
N ALA A 13 -2.20 19.78 1.22
CA ALA A 13 -1.72 19.48 2.56
C ALA A 13 -2.78 18.79 3.43
N ILE A 14 -4.03 19.29 3.40
CA ILE A 14 -5.17 18.68 4.11
C ILE A 14 -5.41 17.25 3.61
N ASP A 15 -5.45 17.05 2.29
CA ASP A 15 -5.73 15.74 1.70
C ASP A 15 -4.63 14.73 2.07
N GLY A 16 -3.37 15.18 2.14
CA GLY A 16 -2.25 14.33 2.52
C GLY A 16 -2.24 13.94 3.99
N VAL A 17 -2.37 14.89 4.92
CA VAL A 17 -2.37 14.57 6.36
C VAL A 17 -3.65 13.86 6.82
N SER A 18 -4.77 14.05 6.10
CA SER A 18 -6.05 13.36 6.39
C SER A 18 -5.94 11.84 6.28
N LYS A 19 -4.92 11.32 5.59
CA LYS A 19 -4.64 9.88 5.48
C LYS A 19 -4.28 9.22 6.81
N ALA A 20 -3.76 10.00 7.76
CA ALA A 20 -3.45 9.56 9.13
C ALA A 20 -4.55 9.94 10.14
N VAL A 21 -5.73 10.38 9.69
CA VAL A 21 -6.83 10.76 10.59
C VAL A 21 -7.81 9.59 10.76
N THR A 22 -8.31 9.42 11.98
CA THR A 22 -9.33 8.42 12.27
C THR A 22 -10.72 8.93 11.88
N MET A 23 -11.47 8.18 11.08
CA MET A 23 -12.83 8.60 10.65
C MET A 23 -13.87 8.62 11.78
N ARG A 24 -13.71 7.76 12.79
CA ARG A 24 -14.52 7.71 14.02
C ARG A 24 -13.66 7.27 15.19
N SER A 25 -13.55 8.10 16.21
CA SER A 25 -12.66 7.85 17.34
C SER A 25 -13.39 8.05 18.68
N ALA A 26 -12.96 7.30 19.71
CA ALA A 26 -13.33 7.59 21.09
C ALA A 26 -12.69 8.90 21.61
N ILE A 27 -11.62 9.35 20.95
CA ILE A 27 -10.90 10.59 21.21
C ILE A 27 -11.18 11.55 20.04
N PRO A 28 -12.14 12.50 20.16
CA PRO A 28 -12.63 13.30 19.04
C PRO A 28 -11.56 14.11 18.29
N VAL A 29 -10.51 14.57 18.98
CA VAL A 29 -9.41 15.32 18.34
C VAL A 29 -8.62 14.52 17.30
N LEU A 30 -8.63 13.18 17.39
CA LEU A 30 -8.03 12.30 16.38
C LEU A 30 -8.86 12.17 15.10
N GLU A 31 -10.06 12.77 15.07
CA GLU A 31 -10.85 12.97 13.84
C GLU A 31 -10.48 14.30 13.15
N GLY A 32 -9.56 15.05 13.73
CA GLY A 32 -9.12 16.35 13.26
C GLY A 32 -7.68 16.39 12.76
N ILE A 33 -7.36 17.52 12.13
CA ILE A 33 -6.02 17.91 11.72
C ILE A 33 -5.56 18.99 12.69
N LEU A 34 -4.41 18.79 13.31
CA LEU A 34 -3.73 19.83 14.05
C LEU A 34 -3.11 20.82 13.06
N LEU A 35 -3.50 22.08 13.19
CA LEU A 35 -2.94 23.22 12.47
C LEU A 35 -2.10 24.02 13.44
N LYS A 36 -0.81 24.19 13.14
CA LYS A 36 0.11 25.00 13.95
C LYS A 36 0.78 26.05 13.07
N ALA A 37 0.49 27.32 13.33
CA ALA A 37 1.01 28.45 12.60
C ALA A 37 2.11 29.16 13.39
N GLU A 38 3.30 29.27 12.80
CA GLU A 38 4.46 29.90 13.40
C GLU A 38 5.37 30.47 12.31
N GLY A 39 5.96 31.66 12.54
CA GLY A 39 6.81 32.32 11.56
C GLY A 39 6.09 32.60 10.24
N PHE A 40 6.54 31.98 9.15
CA PHE A 40 5.92 32.08 7.81
C PHE A 40 5.34 30.75 7.32
N GLN A 41 5.04 29.84 8.24
CA GLN A 41 4.68 28.47 7.92
C GLN A 41 3.42 28.03 8.68
N LEU A 42 2.66 27.15 8.03
CA LEU A 42 1.61 26.37 8.63
C LEU A 42 2.02 24.90 8.59
N ASN A 43 2.17 24.30 9.76
CA ASN A 43 2.34 22.87 9.92
C ASN A 43 0.97 22.21 10.07
N LEU A 44 0.74 21.17 9.28
CA LEU A 44 -0.46 20.34 9.35
C LEU A 44 -0.07 18.95 9.83
N THR A 45 -0.84 18.39 10.76
CA THR A 45 -0.57 17.07 11.33
C THR A 45 -1.85 16.25 11.44
N GLY A 46 -1.84 15.06 10.86
CA GLY A 46 -2.83 14.01 11.10
C GLY A 46 -2.17 12.87 11.89
N TYR A 47 -2.91 12.28 12.82
CA TYR A 47 -2.41 11.21 13.68
C TYR A 47 -3.54 10.31 14.16
N ASP A 48 -3.32 8.99 14.16
CA ASP A 48 -4.28 7.99 14.65
C ASP A 48 -3.75 7.11 15.78
N LEU A 49 -2.63 7.53 16.42
CA LEU A 49 -1.86 6.81 17.43
C LEU A 49 -0.93 5.69 16.90
N GLU A 50 -1.08 5.29 15.64
CA GLU A 50 -0.21 4.30 14.99
C GLU A 50 0.65 4.93 13.90
N MET A 51 0.06 5.83 13.12
CA MET A 51 0.65 6.52 11.99
C MET A 51 0.40 8.03 12.11
N GLY A 52 1.46 8.81 11.96
CA GLY A 52 1.41 10.27 11.90
C GLY A 52 1.90 10.77 10.56
N ILE A 53 1.24 11.78 10.00
CA ILE A 53 1.65 12.45 8.77
C ILE A 53 1.73 13.94 9.04
N VAL A 54 2.90 14.50 8.75
CA VAL A 54 3.21 15.93 8.91
C VAL A 54 3.58 16.51 7.56
N THR A 55 3.07 17.70 7.26
CA THR A 55 3.55 18.52 6.14
C THR A 55 3.53 19.98 6.53
N THR A 56 4.31 20.78 5.81
CA THR A 56 4.48 22.21 6.05
C THR A 56 4.21 22.95 4.77
N ILE A 57 3.38 24.00 4.85
CA ILE A 57 3.14 24.91 3.73
C ILE A 57 3.47 26.35 4.12
N GLU A 58 3.76 27.18 3.14
CA GLU A 58 3.92 28.61 3.34
C GLU A 58 2.58 29.26 3.70
N ALA A 59 2.61 30.14 4.69
CA ALA A 59 1.45 30.92 5.11
C ALA A 59 1.87 32.30 5.61
N ASN A 60 1.06 33.31 5.30
CA ASN A 60 1.18 34.63 5.93
C ASN A 60 0.52 34.56 7.31
N VAL A 61 1.35 34.35 8.34
CA VAL A 61 0.92 34.27 9.73
C VAL A 61 0.84 35.68 10.31
N LYS A 62 -0.39 36.17 10.54
CA LYS A 62 -0.64 37.45 11.20
C LYS A 62 -0.58 37.31 12.72
N GLU A 63 -1.02 36.16 13.21
CA GLU A 63 -1.00 35.83 14.63
C GLU A 63 -0.74 34.32 14.76
N ALA A 64 0.33 33.96 15.46
CA ALA A 64 0.69 32.57 15.71
C ALA A 64 -0.39 31.84 16.53
N GLY A 65 -0.33 30.52 16.53
CA GLY A 65 -1.17 29.69 17.38
C GLY A 65 -1.49 28.34 16.75
N GLU A 66 -2.30 27.59 17.46
CA GLU A 66 -2.60 26.20 17.12
C GLU A 66 -4.04 25.84 17.46
N VAL A 67 -4.65 25.03 16.60
CA VAL A 67 -6.01 24.51 16.75
C VAL A 67 -6.16 23.19 16.04
N VAL A 68 -7.14 22.39 16.46
CA VAL A 68 -7.53 21.18 15.74
C VAL A 68 -8.88 21.41 15.05
N LEU A 69 -8.94 21.11 13.76
CA LEU A 69 -10.17 21.19 12.97
C LEU A 69 -10.56 19.80 12.45
N ASN A 70 -11.85 19.45 12.49
CA ASN A 70 -12.32 18.16 11.96
C ASN A 70 -11.90 18.01 10.49
N ALA A 71 -11.19 16.92 10.17
CA ALA A 71 -10.51 16.74 8.89
C ALA A 71 -11.51 16.70 7.72
N LYS A 72 -12.59 15.93 7.89
CA LYS A 72 -13.63 15.75 6.87
C LYS A 72 -14.36 17.06 6.58
N LEU A 73 -14.70 17.80 7.62
CA LEU A 73 -15.39 19.08 7.48
C LEU A 73 -14.47 20.11 6.82
N LEU A 74 -13.22 20.21 7.28
CA LEU A 74 -12.23 21.12 6.72
C LEU A 74 -11.96 20.82 5.23
N SER A 75 -11.68 19.57 4.86
CA SER A 75 -11.48 19.16 3.46
C SER A 75 -12.71 19.47 2.60
N SER A 76 -13.92 19.19 3.11
CA SER A 76 -15.18 19.49 2.40
C SER A 76 -15.39 21.00 2.18
N MET A 77 -14.97 21.84 3.13
CA MET A 77 -15.05 23.29 3.01
C MET A 77 -14.04 23.82 2.01
N ILE A 78 -12.75 23.48 2.18
CA ILE A 78 -11.68 23.97 1.32
C ILE A 78 -11.90 23.55 -0.13
N SER A 79 -12.27 22.30 -0.40
CA SER A 79 -12.54 21.84 -1.78
C SER A 79 -13.61 22.67 -2.51
N ARG A 80 -14.63 23.16 -1.79
CA ARG A 80 -15.78 23.92 -2.33
C ARG A 80 -15.57 25.43 -2.36
N MET A 81 -14.48 25.96 -1.82
CA MET A 81 -14.19 27.39 -1.84
C MET A 81 -13.78 27.89 -3.23
N PRO A 82 -13.96 29.19 -3.55
CA PRO A 82 -13.34 29.80 -4.74
C PRO A 82 -11.82 29.69 -4.71
N ALA A 83 -11.18 29.70 -5.88
CA ALA A 83 -9.71 29.76 -5.99
C ALA A 83 -9.13 31.05 -5.40
N GLY A 84 -7.86 31.02 -5.01
CA GLY A 84 -7.15 32.16 -4.43
C GLY A 84 -6.70 31.89 -2.99
N GLN A 85 -6.73 32.93 -2.16
CA GLN A 85 -6.28 32.86 -0.77
C GLN A 85 -7.40 32.43 0.18
N VAL A 86 -7.03 31.61 1.17
CA VAL A 86 -7.89 31.21 2.30
C VAL A 86 -7.36 31.87 3.56
N SER A 87 -8.23 32.56 4.29
CA SER A 87 -7.94 33.06 5.64
C SER A 87 -8.57 32.16 6.70
N ILE A 88 -7.79 31.80 7.73
CA ILE A 88 -8.28 31.07 8.90
C ILE A 88 -8.02 31.93 10.13
N LEU A 89 -9.09 32.32 10.82
CA LEU A 89 -9.07 33.09 12.06
C LEU A 89 -9.71 32.26 13.17
N SER A 90 -8.93 31.88 14.16
CA SER A 90 -9.43 31.19 15.35
C SER A 90 -9.41 32.11 16.56
N ALA A 91 -10.58 32.27 17.18
CA ALA A 91 -10.80 33.04 18.40
C ALA A 91 -10.64 32.19 19.66
N GLU A 92 -10.39 32.82 20.80
CA GLU A 92 -10.12 32.15 22.09
C GLU A 92 -11.26 31.24 22.58
N ASN A 93 -12.50 31.50 22.17
CA ASN A 93 -13.67 30.66 22.50
C ASN A 93 -13.78 29.40 21.62
N GLY A 94 -12.75 29.09 20.83
CA GLY A 94 -12.70 27.96 19.89
C GLY A 94 -13.54 28.16 18.62
N LYS A 95 -14.12 29.34 18.44
CA LYS A 95 -14.82 29.70 17.21
C LYS A 95 -13.80 30.00 16.12
N THR A 96 -13.85 29.25 15.03
CA THR A 96 -12.91 29.38 13.90
C THR A 96 -13.65 29.76 12.63
N THR A 97 -13.24 30.89 12.05
CA THR A 97 -13.75 31.42 10.78
C THR A 97 -12.79 31.06 9.65
N ILE A 98 -13.31 30.44 8.59
CA ILE A 98 -12.57 30.08 7.39
C ILE A 98 -13.21 30.82 6.21
N GLN A 99 -12.44 31.65 5.52
CA GLN A 99 -12.98 32.54 4.48
C GLN A 99 -12.12 32.52 3.22
N SER A 100 -12.79 32.54 2.06
CA SER A 100 -12.18 32.75 0.74
C SER A 100 -13.17 33.51 -0.15
N GLY A 101 -12.75 34.70 -0.62
CA GLY A 101 -13.63 35.60 -1.36
C GLY A 101 -14.89 35.96 -0.56
N VAL A 102 -16.07 35.68 -1.14
CA VAL A 102 -17.37 35.93 -0.52
C VAL A 102 -17.87 34.77 0.36
N VAL A 103 -17.21 33.61 0.32
CA VAL A 103 -17.60 32.43 1.10
C VAL A 103 -16.94 32.49 2.46
N GLN A 104 -17.74 32.37 3.51
CA GLN A 104 -17.30 32.32 4.90
C GLN A 104 -17.98 31.15 5.60
N PHE A 105 -17.18 30.29 6.23
CA PHE A 105 -17.65 29.27 7.17
C PHE A 105 -17.23 29.63 8.57
N GLU A 106 -18.00 29.14 9.52
CA GLU A 106 -17.76 29.33 10.95
C GLU A 106 -18.01 27.98 11.64
N ILE A 107 -16.97 27.45 12.27
CA ILE A 107 -16.98 26.12 12.89
C ILE A 107 -16.35 26.17 14.27
N GLN A 108 -16.65 25.15 15.08
CA GLN A 108 -15.97 24.94 16.35
C GLN A 108 -14.66 24.19 16.11
N SER A 109 -13.55 24.75 16.58
CA SER A 109 -12.27 24.03 16.71
C SER A 109 -12.18 23.31 18.04
N MET A 110 -11.33 22.30 18.09
CA MET A 110 -10.93 21.63 19.32
C MET A 110 -9.59 22.19 19.82
N PRO A 111 -9.32 22.16 21.14
CA PRO A 111 -8.07 22.63 21.71
C PRO A 111 -6.87 21.81 21.20
N ALA A 112 -5.76 22.48 20.87
CA ALA A 112 -4.53 21.81 20.44
C ALA A 112 -3.90 20.94 21.55
N ASN A 113 -4.01 21.36 22.81
CA ASN A 113 -3.51 20.62 23.97
C ASN A 113 -4.15 19.24 24.17
N ASP A 114 -5.33 19.01 23.59
CA ASP A 114 -5.99 17.71 23.63
C ASP A 114 -5.43 16.76 22.56
N PHE A 115 -4.77 17.29 21.52
CA PHE A 115 -4.16 16.51 20.45
C PHE A 115 -2.91 15.78 20.97
N PRO A 116 -2.82 14.46 20.83
CA PRO A 116 -1.66 13.71 21.34
C PRO A 116 -0.36 14.12 20.64
N GLU A 117 0.71 14.25 21.42
CA GLU A 117 2.04 14.46 20.87
C GLU A 117 2.45 13.28 19.97
N LEU A 118 3.10 13.60 18.85
CA LEU A 118 3.74 12.59 18.03
C LEU A 118 4.90 11.95 18.80
N PRO A 119 5.11 10.63 18.67
CA PRO A 119 6.18 9.96 19.38
C PRO A 119 7.54 10.47 18.89
N ASN A 120 8.47 10.69 19.82
CA ASN A 120 9.87 10.80 19.45
C ASN A 120 10.35 9.41 18.98
N THR A 121 10.49 9.25 17.66
CA THR A 121 10.73 7.94 17.05
C THR A 121 12.09 7.38 17.41
N GLY A 122 13.10 8.24 17.65
CA GLY A 122 14.50 7.83 17.78
C GLY A 122 14.97 6.97 16.58
N ALA A 123 14.31 7.11 15.43
CA ALA A 123 14.63 6.37 14.22
C ALA A 123 15.87 7.00 13.57
N GLU A 124 16.81 6.17 13.15
CA GLU A 124 18.07 6.61 12.59
C GLU A 124 18.04 6.41 11.07
N GLU A 125 18.80 7.21 10.34
CA GLU A 125 18.91 7.07 8.88
C GLU A 125 19.34 5.64 8.50
N THR A 126 18.58 5.04 7.59
CA THR A 126 18.76 3.65 7.19
C THR A 126 19.01 3.53 5.71
N LEU A 127 18.21 4.21 4.87
CA LEU A 127 18.25 4.09 3.42
C LEU A 127 17.73 5.36 2.74
N THR A 128 18.39 5.78 1.67
CA THR A 128 17.81 6.73 0.70
C THR A 128 17.60 6.00 -0.62
N ILE A 129 16.38 6.07 -1.16
CA ILE A 129 15.98 5.34 -2.38
C ILE A 129 15.16 6.25 -3.30
N LYS A 130 15.24 6.03 -4.61
CA LYS A 130 14.40 6.74 -5.58
C LYS A 130 12.92 6.44 -5.38
N THR A 131 12.08 7.45 -5.54
CA THR A 131 10.62 7.33 -5.40
C THR A 131 10.03 6.24 -6.28
N GLY A 132 10.39 6.20 -7.57
CA GLY A 132 9.84 5.22 -8.51
C GLY A 132 10.19 3.78 -8.13
N VAL A 133 11.39 3.58 -7.57
CA VAL A 133 11.84 2.25 -7.10
C VAL A 133 11.02 1.81 -5.89
N LEU A 134 10.89 2.65 -4.86
CA LEU A 134 10.11 2.30 -3.68
C LEU A 134 8.63 2.06 -4.02
N LYS A 135 8.05 2.93 -4.86
CA LYS A 135 6.65 2.81 -5.31
C LYS A 135 6.42 1.50 -6.07
N ASP A 136 7.30 1.15 -7.01
CA ASP A 136 7.21 -0.13 -7.74
C ASP A 136 7.29 -1.33 -6.80
N MET A 137 8.19 -1.30 -5.80
CA MET A 137 8.29 -2.38 -4.81
C MET A 137 6.99 -2.55 -4.03
N ILE A 138 6.43 -1.46 -3.48
CA ILE A 138 5.17 -1.48 -2.70
C ILE A 138 4.02 -2.00 -3.55
N ASP A 139 3.81 -1.43 -4.73
CA ASP A 139 2.72 -1.81 -5.63
C ASP A 139 2.73 -3.31 -5.96
N ARG A 140 3.93 -3.87 -6.15
CA ARG A 140 4.14 -5.26 -6.53
C ARG A 140 4.00 -6.25 -5.37
N THR A 141 3.97 -5.80 -4.11
CA THR A 141 3.91 -6.70 -2.94
C THR A 141 2.66 -6.50 -2.11
N LEU A 142 2.14 -5.27 -2.00
CA LEU A 142 1.09 -4.91 -1.03
C LEU A 142 -0.19 -5.73 -1.18
N TYR A 143 -0.52 -6.16 -2.39
CA TYR A 143 -1.70 -7.00 -2.65
C TYR A 143 -1.67 -8.33 -1.91
N ALA A 144 -0.49 -8.84 -1.51
CA ALA A 144 -0.32 -10.14 -0.90
C ALA A 144 -0.40 -10.13 0.64
N VAL A 145 -0.61 -8.97 1.27
CA VAL A 145 -0.75 -8.87 2.74
C VAL A 145 -2.01 -9.57 3.25
N SER A 146 -1.91 -10.19 4.43
CA SER A 146 -3.03 -10.83 5.10
C SER A 146 -4.04 -9.81 5.60
N GLN A 147 -5.32 -10.16 5.49
CA GLN A 147 -6.43 -9.45 6.12
C GLN A 147 -6.85 -10.10 7.46
N ASP A 148 -6.15 -11.16 7.89
CA ASP A 148 -6.42 -11.87 9.14
C ASP A 148 -5.60 -11.28 10.29
N GLU A 149 -6.26 -10.48 11.13
CA GLU A 149 -5.64 -9.85 12.31
C GLU A 149 -5.12 -10.85 13.35
N LYS A 150 -5.48 -12.14 13.25
CA LYS A 150 -4.92 -13.20 14.11
C LYS A 150 -3.45 -13.49 13.82
N LYS A 151 -2.93 -13.05 12.66
CA LYS A 151 -1.51 -13.14 12.30
C LYS A 151 -0.96 -11.74 12.00
N PRO A 152 -0.78 -10.88 13.02
CA PRO A 152 -0.39 -9.48 12.82
C PRO A 152 0.86 -9.31 11.95
N ALA A 153 1.88 -10.16 12.13
CA ALA A 153 3.12 -10.10 11.34
C ALA A 153 2.88 -10.18 9.82
N HIS A 154 1.75 -10.72 9.36
CA HIS A 154 1.41 -10.86 7.95
C HIS A 154 0.45 -9.76 7.44
N THR A 155 -0.03 -8.85 8.30
CA THR A 155 -0.90 -7.73 7.88
C THR A 155 -0.10 -6.52 7.36
N GLY A 156 1.22 -6.62 7.35
CA GLY A 156 2.14 -5.65 6.80
C GLY A 156 3.14 -6.27 5.83
N GLU A 157 4.04 -5.43 5.33
CA GLU A 157 5.13 -5.80 4.45
C GLU A 157 6.43 -5.91 5.24
N LEU A 158 7.13 -7.02 5.07
CA LEU A 158 8.49 -7.18 5.58
C LEU A 158 9.44 -6.38 4.71
N PHE A 159 10.20 -5.50 5.33
CA PHE A 159 11.35 -4.82 4.74
C PHE A 159 12.62 -5.46 5.32
N GLU A 160 13.36 -6.16 4.49
CA GLU A 160 14.73 -6.63 4.76
C GLU A 160 15.70 -5.67 4.06
N ILE A 161 16.29 -4.76 4.84
CA ILE A 161 17.26 -3.79 4.35
C ILE A 161 18.65 -4.30 4.71
N LEU A 162 19.45 -4.59 3.70
CA LEU A 162 20.85 -4.99 3.80
C LEU A 162 21.74 -3.92 3.13
N PRO A 163 23.07 -3.90 3.36
CA PRO A 163 23.95 -2.86 2.83
C PRO A 163 23.85 -2.63 1.31
N ASP A 164 23.60 -3.69 0.54
CA ASP A 164 23.60 -3.70 -0.92
C ASP A 164 22.22 -3.91 -1.56
N LYS A 165 21.18 -4.17 -0.76
CA LYS A 165 19.83 -4.47 -1.28
C LYS A 165 18.69 -4.25 -0.30
N LEU A 166 17.54 -3.93 -0.86
CA LEU A 166 16.25 -3.93 -0.17
C LEU A 166 15.40 -5.08 -0.73
N THR A 167 14.89 -5.92 0.14
CA THR A 167 13.90 -6.96 -0.18
C THR A 167 12.59 -6.62 0.52
N VAL A 168 11.50 -6.48 -0.24
CA VAL A 168 10.14 -6.30 0.29
C VAL A 168 9.36 -7.60 0.09
N VAL A 169 8.70 -8.06 1.15
CA VAL A 169 7.96 -9.33 1.14
C VAL A 169 6.58 -9.17 1.78
N ALA A 170 5.55 -9.68 1.12
CA ALA A 170 4.20 -9.76 1.65
C ALA A 170 3.62 -11.16 1.42
N LEU A 171 2.83 -11.66 2.38
CA LEU A 171 2.17 -12.98 2.27
C LEU A 171 0.94 -13.07 3.16
N ASP A 172 -0.01 -13.94 2.78
CA ASP A 172 -1.26 -14.19 3.53
C ASP A 172 -1.46 -15.67 3.90
N GLY A 173 -0.48 -16.52 3.57
CA GLY A 173 -0.53 -17.97 3.76
C GLY A 173 -1.06 -18.75 2.56
N TYR A 174 -1.64 -18.09 1.55
CA TYR A 174 -2.08 -18.68 0.28
C TYR A 174 -1.30 -18.15 -0.92
N ARG A 175 -0.66 -17.00 -0.76
CA ARG A 175 0.23 -16.39 -1.75
C ARG A 175 1.35 -15.65 -1.05
N LEU A 176 2.37 -15.36 -1.83
CA LEU A 176 3.52 -14.57 -1.41
C LEU A 176 4.01 -13.73 -2.59
N ALA A 177 4.46 -12.53 -2.29
CA ALA A 177 5.11 -11.64 -3.23
C ALA A 177 6.46 -11.17 -2.67
N ILE A 178 7.51 -11.26 -3.49
CA ILE A 178 8.86 -10.81 -3.16
C ILE A 178 9.36 -9.91 -4.29
N VAL A 179 9.86 -8.75 -3.92
CA VAL A 179 10.59 -7.85 -4.81
C VAL A 179 11.91 -7.48 -4.17
N GLU A 180 12.99 -7.56 -4.94
CA GLU A 180 14.33 -7.19 -4.50
C GLU A 180 14.91 -6.13 -5.43
N ARG A 181 15.54 -5.11 -4.85
CA ARG A 181 16.23 -4.06 -5.60
C ARG A 181 17.61 -3.81 -5.02
N PRO A 182 18.64 -3.62 -5.86
CA PRO A 182 19.94 -3.17 -5.38
C PRO A 182 19.82 -1.76 -4.83
N VAL A 183 20.38 -1.52 -3.64
CA VAL A 183 20.41 -0.19 -3.00
C VAL A 183 21.73 0.00 -2.28
N THR A 184 21.96 1.17 -1.69
CA THR A 184 23.06 1.39 -0.77
C THR A 184 22.49 1.84 0.57
N ALA A 185 22.42 0.92 1.53
CA ALA A 185 21.88 1.19 2.85
C ALA A 185 22.99 1.56 3.84
N VAL A 186 22.65 2.42 4.79
CA VAL A 186 23.51 2.84 5.90
C VAL A 186 23.44 1.84 7.05
N LYS A 187 22.30 1.16 7.21
CA LYS A 187 22.06 0.18 8.28
C LYS A 187 21.40 -1.09 7.75
N ASP A 188 21.77 -2.21 8.36
CA ASP A 188 21.04 -3.47 8.24
C ASP A 188 19.89 -3.47 9.25
N ILE A 189 18.67 -3.64 8.75
CA ILE A 189 17.49 -3.80 9.60
C ILE A 189 16.40 -4.63 8.92
N ARG A 190 15.69 -5.41 9.74
CA ARG A 190 14.51 -6.17 9.34
C ARG A 190 13.30 -5.68 10.12
N ILE A 191 12.31 -5.13 9.43
CA ILE A 191 11.11 -4.52 10.02
C ILE A 191 9.84 -4.93 9.29
N ILE A 192 8.69 -4.88 9.95
CA ILE A 192 7.39 -5.15 9.34
C ILE A 192 6.57 -3.86 9.38
N VAL A 193 6.31 -3.28 8.21
CA VAL A 193 5.59 -2.01 8.09
C VAL A 193 4.11 -2.29 7.82
N PRO A 194 3.17 -1.70 8.59
CA PRO A 194 1.74 -1.93 8.38
C PRO A 194 1.29 -1.63 6.94
N SER A 195 0.40 -2.46 6.38
CA SER A 195 -0.14 -2.26 5.02
C SER A 195 -0.85 -0.91 4.86
N LYS A 196 -1.53 -0.43 5.91
CA LYS A 196 -2.11 0.92 5.94
C LYS A 196 -1.05 1.99 5.70
N THR A 197 0.08 1.91 6.40
CA THR A 197 1.19 2.86 6.20
C THR A 197 1.73 2.77 4.78
N MET A 198 1.95 1.57 4.26
CA MET A 198 2.50 1.40 2.91
C MET A 198 1.55 1.92 1.82
N THR A 199 0.25 1.76 2.04
CA THR A 199 -0.80 2.37 1.18
C THR A 199 -0.66 3.88 1.15
N GLU A 200 -0.52 4.53 2.32
CA GLU A 200 -0.42 5.99 2.36
C GLU A 200 0.93 6.52 1.89
N VAL A 201 2.02 5.79 2.13
CA VAL A 201 3.33 6.10 1.52
C VAL A 201 3.19 6.10 0.00
N ALA A 202 2.67 5.04 -0.61
CA ALA A 202 2.51 4.96 -2.06
C ALA A 202 1.64 6.10 -2.66
N HIS A 203 0.65 6.59 -1.91
CA HIS A 203 -0.20 7.72 -2.32
C HIS A 203 0.48 9.09 -2.18
N LEU A 204 1.36 9.26 -1.19
CA LEU A 204 1.99 10.55 -0.86
C LEU A 204 3.38 10.74 -1.46
N LEU A 205 3.96 9.68 -2.01
CA LEU A 205 5.17 9.78 -2.80
C LEU A 205 4.98 10.77 -3.97
N PRO A 206 6.01 11.59 -4.27
CA PRO A 206 5.93 12.59 -5.32
C PRO A 206 5.68 11.94 -6.69
N ASN A 207 5.11 12.72 -7.62
CA ASN A 207 4.98 12.32 -9.02
C ASN A 207 6.27 12.59 -9.81
N ASP A 208 7.41 12.25 -9.22
CA ASP A 208 8.73 12.28 -9.81
C ASP A 208 9.50 11.04 -9.33
N ASP A 209 9.73 10.10 -10.25
CA ASP A 209 10.36 8.82 -9.93
C ASP A 209 11.81 8.96 -9.44
N GLU A 210 12.47 10.07 -9.77
CA GLU A 210 13.87 10.33 -9.43
C GLU A 210 14.04 11.05 -8.08
N GLU A 211 12.98 11.65 -7.54
CA GLU A 211 13.04 12.33 -6.25
C GLU A 211 13.37 11.33 -5.11
N PRO A 212 14.31 11.67 -4.20
CA PRO A 212 14.70 10.75 -3.14
C PRO A 212 13.63 10.62 -2.06
N VAL A 213 13.50 9.40 -1.55
CA VAL A 213 12.78 9.05 -0.32
C VAL A 213 13.81 8.70 0.74
N HIS A 214 13.81 9.44 1.83
CA HIS A 214 14.65 9.13 2.98
C HIS A 214 13.88 8.25 3.96
N ILE A 215 14.49 7.12 4.33
CA ILE A 215 13.93 6.13 5.24
C ILE A 215 14.81 6.07 6.48
N SER A 216 14.22 6.39 7.63
CA SER A 216 14.83 6.22 8.95
C SER A 216 14.06 5.18 9.73
N ALA A 217 14.74 4.22 10.36
CA ALA A 217 14.07 3.14 11.07
C ALA A 217 14.81 2.69 12.34
N ASN A 218 14.05 2.14 13.27
CA ASN A 218 14.55 1.28 14.34
C ASN A 218 13.59 0.11 14.54
N ARG A 219 13.64 -0.59 15.68
CA ARG A 219 12.77 -1.77 15.94
C ARG A 219 11.31 -1.42 16.22
N ARG A 220 10.97 -0.14 16.46
CA ARG A 220 9.62 0.30 16.86
C ARG A 220 8.96 1.21 15.85
N TYR A 221 9.74 2.04 15.16
CA TYR A 221 9.22 3.05 14.25
C TYR A 221 9.98 3.03 12.93
N VAL A 222 9.25 3.41 11.86
CA VAL A 222 9.80 3.82 10.58
C VAL A 222 9.31 5.23 10.26
N VAL A 223 10.18 6.02 9.63
CA VAL A 223 9.90 7.37 9.16
C VAL A 223 10.29 7.45 7.69
N PHE A 224 9.35 7.87 6.85
CA PHE A 224 9.56 8.19 5.44
C PHE A 224 9.49 9.70 5.26
N MET A 225 10.46 10.29 4.56
CA MET A 225 10.47 11.70 4.18
C MET A 225 10.58 11.81 2.67
N ALA A 226 9.57 12.38 2.02
CA ALA A 226 9.51 12.60 0.56
C ALA A 226 8.48 13.68 0.23
N GLY A 227 8.73 14.49 -0.81
CA GLY A 227 7.73 15.44 -1.35
C GLY A 227 7.18 16.44 -0.32
N GLY A 228 7.96 16.82 0.70
CA GLY A 228 7.51 17.71 1.78
C GLY A 228 6.60 17.06 2.84
N TYR A 229 6.45 15.73 2.80
CA TYR A 229 5.77 14.96 3.84
C TYR A 229 6.76 14.23 4.73
N THR A 230 6.44 14.14 6.02
CA THR A 230 7.05 13.22 6.97
C THR A 230 5.98 12.25 7.45
N ILE A 231 6.14 10.97 7.12
CA ILE A 231 5.23 9.89 7.48
C ILE A 231 5.93 9.01 8.52
N MET A 232 5.40 8.97 9.74
CA MET A 232 5.90 8.11 10.80
C MET A 232 4.90 7.01 11.10
N SER A 233 5.38 5.80 11.36
CA SER A 233 4.51 4.66 11.66
C SER A 233 5.13 3.74 12.69
N ARG A 234 4.30 3.23 13.59
CA ARG A 234 4.65 2.12 14.47
C ARG A 234 4.76 0.83 13.66
N LEU A 235 5.84 0.09 13.89
CA LEU A 235 6.09 -1.19 13.25
C LEU A 235 5.26 -2.30 13.91
N ILE A 236 4.94 -3.32 13.11
CA ILE A 236 4.29 -4.52 13.61
C ILE A 236 5.31 -5.37 14.35
N GLU A 237 5.00 -5.71 15.60
CA GLU A 237 5.79 -6.63 16.41
C GLU A 237 5.44 -8.09 16.05
N GLY A 238 6.45 -8.94 15.88
CA GLY A 238 6.26 -10.37 15.65
C GLY A 238 7.33 -11.00 14.78
N GLU A 239 7.29 -12.31 14.69
CA GLU A 239 8.16 -13.07 13.80
C GLU A 239 7.49 -13.24 12.44
N PHE A 240 8.09 -12.65 11.40
CA PHE A 240 7.66 -12.88 10.03
C PHE A 240 8.11 -14.27 9.57
N LEU A 241 7.22 -15.02 8.90
CA LEU A 241 7.51 -16.36 8.37
C LEU A 241 8.84 -16.39 7.61
N ASN A 242 9.64 -17.45 7.81
CA ASN A 242 10.80 -17.70 6.96
C ASN A 242 10.34 -18.10 5.55
N TYR A 243 10.08 -17.09 4.75
CA TYR A 243 9.48 -17.20 3.42
C TYR A 243 10.38 -17.96 2.43
N ARG A 244 11.69 -18.01 2.65
CA ARG A 244 12.61 -18.77 1.79
C ARG A 244 12.33 -20.27 1.82
N ASN A 245 11.85 -20.79 2.95
CA ASN A 245 11.54 -22.21 3.12
C ASN A 245 10.30 -22.68 2.34
N VAL A 246 9.43 -21.75 1.92
CA VAL A 246 8.22 -22.10 1.17
C VAL A 246 8.40 -21.98 -0.35
N ILE A 247 9.54 -21.47 -0.82
CA ILE A 247 9.85 -21.35 -2.24
C ILE A 247 10.38 -22.70 -2.75
N PRO A 248 9.71 -23.34 -3.72
CA PRO A 248 10.22 -24.59 -4.30
C PRO A 248 11.53 -24.34 -5.07
N ALA A 249 12.56 -25.14 -4.76
CA ALA A 249 13.84 -25.09 -5.44
C ALA A 249 13.74 -25.60 -6.89
N ASP A 250 13.08 -26.75 -7.07
CA ASP A 250 13.00 -27.43 -8.36
C ASP A 250 11.65 -27.20 -9.07
N SER A 251 11.62 -27.36 -10.39
CA SER A 251 10.41 -27.37 -11.21
C SER A 251 10.46 -28.51 -12.21
N ARG A 252 9.32 -29.18 -12.41
CA ARG A 252 9.13 -30.24 -13.43
C ARG A 252 8.48 -29.72 -14.69
N THR A 253 7.67 -28.67 -14.55
CA THR A 253 6.98 -28.01 -15.66
C THR A 253 7.31 -26.53 -15.63
N ARG A 254 7.62 -25.99 -16.80
CA ARG A 254 7.86 -24.57 -17.03
C ARG A 254 6.95 -24.10 -18.14
N VAL A 255 6.22 -23.00 -17.92
CA VAL A 255 5.26 -22.48 -18.89
C VAL A 255 5.48 -20.99 -19.09
N THR A 256 5.75 -20.58 -20.32
CA THR A 256 5.83 -19.15 -20.68
C THR A 256 4.50 -18.73 -21.30
N ILE A 257 3.89 -17.70 -20.72
CA ILE A 257 2.51 -17.31 -21.00
C ILE A 257 2.43 -15.81 -21.26
N ASP A 258 1.60 -15.40 -22.23
CA ASP A 258 1.18 -14.01 -22.37
C ASP A 258 0.30 -13.61 -21.18
N THR A 259 0.76 -12.63 -20.41
CA THR A 259 0.14 -12.24 -19.15
C THR A 259 -1.27 -11.72 -19.37
N LYS A 260 -1.50 -10.97 -20.45
CA LYS A 260 -2.79 -10.38 -20.75
C LYS A 260 -3.80 -11.44 -21.15
N GLU A 261 -3.41 -12.34 -22.07
CA GLU A 261 -4.26 -13.45 -22.51
C GLU A 261 -4.66 -14.35 -21.33
N PHE A 262 -3.74 -14.59 -20.39
CA PHE A 262 -4.06 -15.41 -19.22
C PHE A 262 -5.00 -14.70 -18.25
N ILE A 263 -4.81 -13.40 -18.00
CA ILE A 263 -5.73 -12.59 -17.19
C ILE A 263 -7.14 -12.63 -17.80
N GLU A 264 -7.28 -12.33 -19.09
CA GLU A 264 -8.59 -12.31 -19.76
C GLU A 264 -9.26 -13.69 -19.72
N THR A 265 -8.49 -14.76 -19.90
CA THR A 265 -8.99 -16.15 -19.80
C THR A 265 -9.50 -16.47 -18.39
N ILE A 266 -8.73 -16.10 -17.35
CA ILE A 266 -9.13 -16.31 -15.96
C ILE A 266 -10.38 -15.47 -15.63
N GLU A 267 -10.48 -14.23 -16.12
CA GLU A 267 -11.64 -13.37 -15.92
C GLU A 267 -12.91 -13.97 -16.53
N ARG A 268 -12.84 -14.47 -17.78
CA ARG A 268 -13.96 -15.15 -18.43
C ARG A 268 -14.37 -16.42 -17.69
N ALA A 269 -13.41 -17.26 -17.30
CA ALA A 269 -13.67 -18.47 -16.53
C ALA A 269 -14.24 -18.20 -15.13
N SER A 270 -13.95 -17.01 -14.57
CA SER A 270 -14.41 -16.60 -13.24
C SER A 270 -15.84 -16.08 -13.19
N LEU A 271 -16.49 -15.80 -14.34
CA LEU A 271 -17.86 -15.24 -14.38
C LEU A 271 -18.90 -16.12 -13.68
N ILE A 272 -18.65 -17.43 -13.59
CA ILE A 272 -19.53 -18.39 -12.92
C ILE A 272 -19.12 -18.71 -11.46
N ILE A 273 -18.09 -18.03 -10.94
CA ILE A 273 -17.62 -18.11 -9.54
C ILE A 273 -18.20 -16.91 -8.79
N THR A 274 -18.89 -17.18 -7.69
CA THR A 274 -19.47 -16.11 -6.84
C THR A 274 -19.01 -16.28 -5.40
N GLU A 275 -19.24 -15.28 -4.56
CA GLU A 275 -18.93 -15.38 -3.12
C GLU A 275 -19.64 -16.56 -2.44
N ARG A 276 -20.84 -16.91 -2.92
CA ARG A 276 -21.64 -18.06 -2.44
C ARG A 276 -21.20 -19.39 -3.06
N LEU A 277 -20.63 -19.35 -4.26
CA LEU A 277 -20.19 -20.53 -5.03
C LEU A 277 -18.69 -20.45 -5.29
N LYS A 278 -17.90 -20.60 -4.22
CA LYS A 278 -16.44 -20.68 -4.33
C LYS A 278 -16.05 -22.03 -4.93
N ASN A 279 -15.57 -22.01 -6.17
CA ASN A 279 -14.97 -23.17 -6.83
C ASN A 279 -13.60 -22.77 -7.39
N PRO A 280 -12.58 -23.66 -7.29
CA PRO A 280 -11.30 -23.40 -7.92
C PRO A 280 -11.40 -23.50 -9.44
N LEU A 281 -10.53 -22.77 -10.13
CA LEU A 281 -10.25 -23.02 -11.54
C LEU A 281 -9.41 -24.29 -11.64
N ARG A 282 -9.80 -25.24 -12.49
CA ARG A 282 -8.94 -26.36 -12.89
C ARG A 282 -8.16 -25.94 -14.13
N ILE A 283 -6.85 -25.81 -14.03
CA ILE A 283 -5.97 -25.38 -15.13
C ILE A 283 -5.07 -26.54 -15.51
N SER A 284 -5.16 -27.00 -16.75
CA SER A 284 -4.27 -28.01 -17.33
C SER A 284 -3.21 -27.34 -18.18
N PHE A 285 -1.95 -27.69 -17.96
CA PHE A 285 -0.81 -27.28 -18.76
C PHE A 285 -0.32 -28.51 -19.54
N THR A 286 -0.44 -28.46 -20.87
CA THR A 286 -0.04 -29.55 -21.78
C THR A 286 0.78 -28.99 -22.93
N GLU A 287 1.39 -29.83 -23.76
CA GLU A 287 2.23 -29.37 -24.88
C GLU A 287 1.49 -28.33 -25.76
N GLY A 288 2.06 -27.13 -25.87
CA GLY A 288 1.57 -26.03 -26.71
C GLY A 288 0.30 -25.30 -26.23
N ARG A 289 -0.33 -25.69 -25.12
CA ARG A 289 -1.62 -25.11 -24.70
C ARG A 289 -1.85 -25.10 -23.20
N VAL A 290 -2.64 -24.13 -22.75
CA VAL A 290 -3.21 -24.05 -21.40
C VAL A 290 -4.72 -24.09 -21.49
N VAL A 291 -5.36 -24.96 -20.71
CA VAL A 291 -6.82 -25.09 -20.66
C VAL A 291 -7.33 -24.73 -19.28
N VAL A 292 -8.19 -23.72 -19.19
CA VAL A 292 -8.83 -23.24 -17.96
C VAL A 292 -10.27 -23.73 -17.91
N ARG A 293 -10.62 -24.49 -16.87
CA ARG A 293 -11.96 -25.02 -16.66
C ARG A 293 -12.53 -24.56 -15.33
N CYS A 294 -13.83 -24.28 -15.32
CA CYS A 294 -14.60 -24.09 -14.10
C CYS A 294 -15.98 -24.72 -14.25
N GLN A 295 -16.48 -25.34 -13.19
CA GLN A 295 -17.82 -25.91 -13.15
C GLN A 295 -18.48 -25.57 -11.82
N THR A 296 -19.68 -24.98 -11.88
CA THR A 296 -20.53 -24.66 -10.74
C THR A 296 -21.98 -25.01 -11.06
N ASN A 297 -22.89 -24.83 -10.09
CA ASN A 297 -24.32 -25.03 -10.34
C ASN A 297 -24.91 -24.02 -11.34
N LEU A 298 -24.19 -22.94 -11.67
CA LEU A 298 -24.60 -21.96 -12.68
C LEU A 298 -24.24 -22.39 -14.10
N GLY A 299 -23.29 -23.32 -14.27
CA GLY A 299 -22.85 -23.80 -15.56
C GLY A 299 -21.40 -24.27 -15.59
N ARG A 300 -20.88 -24.44 -16.80
CA ARG A 300 -19.50 -24.88 -17.07
C ARG A 300 -18.84 -23.92 -18.05
N VAL A 301 -17.59 -23.56 -17.76
CA VAL A 301 -16.71 -22.83 -18.67
C VAL A 301 -15.50 -23.70 -18.98
N VAL A 302 -15.11 -23.72 -20.26
CA VAL A 302 -13.86 -24.25 -20.76
C VAL A 302 -13.31 -23.19 -21.71
N ASP A 303 -12.11 -22.73 -21.43
CA ASP A 303 -11.41 -21.73 -22.24
C ASP A 303 -9.95 -22.15 -22.38
N GLU A 304 -9.29 -21.73 -23.44
CA GLU A 304 -7.93 -22.15 -23.74
C GLU A 304 -7.17 -21.13 -24.58
N PHE A 305 -5.85 -21.19 -24.46
CA PHE A 305 -4.93 -20.38 -25.25
C PHE A 305 -3.60 -21.13 -25.44
N ASN A 306 -2.80 -20.66 -26.40
CA ASN A 306 -1.51 -21.25 -26.70
C ASN A 306 -0.45 -20.76 -25.71
N ALA A 307 0.45 -21.65 -25.29
CA ALA A 307 1.57 -21.29 -24.43
C ALA A 307 2.77 -22.20 -24.69
N ASP A 308 3.96 -21.70 -24.39
CA ASP A 308 5.19 -22.48 -24.49
C ASP A 308 5.36 -23.31 -23.21
N CYS A 309 4.97 -24.59 -23.29
CA CYS A 309 5.03 -25.54 -22.18
C CYS A 309 6.22 -26.49 -22.34
N GLU A 310 7.08 -26.55 -21.33
CA GLU A 310 8.22 -27.48 -21.25
C GLU A 310 8.08 -28.39 -20.02
N GLY A 311 8.39 -29.67 -20.19
CA GLY A 311 8.40 -30.67 -19.11
C GLY A 311 7.09 -31.45 -18.97
N ASP A 312 6.76 -31.84 -17.74
CA ASP A 312 5.62 -32.72 -17.47
C ASP A 312 4.27 -32.01 -17.67
N GLU A 313 3.27 -32.72 -18.21
CA GLU A 313 1.88 -32.25 -18.16
C GLU A 313 1.37 -32.23 -16.72
N VAL A 314 0.60 -31.20 -16.37
CA VAL A 314 0.09 -31.05 -15.00
C VAL A 314 -1.26 -30.35 -14.97
N GLU A 315 -2.14 -30.79 -14.09
CA GLU A 315 -3.41 -30.12 -13.80
C GLU A 315 -3.42 -29.61 -12.35
N ILE A 316 -3.81 -28.35 -12.16
CA ILE A 316 -3.73 -27.64 -10.88
C ILE A 316 -5.03 -26.88 -10.62
N GLY A 317 -5.48 -26.92 -9.36
CA GLY A 317 -6.56 -26.07 -8.87
C GLY A 317 -6.05 -24.71 -8.40
N PHE A 318 -6.64 -23.62 -8.86
CA PHE A 318 -6.31 -22.26 -8.38
C PHE A 318 -7.52 -21.53 -7.82
N ASN A 319 -7.28 -20.73 -6.79
CA ASN A 319 -8.18 -19.63 -6.47
C ASN A 319 -7.99 -18.54 -7.53
N ASN A 320 -9.07 -18.18 -8.23
CA ASN A 320 -9.02 -17.21 -9.31
C ASN A 320 -8.47 -15.83 -8.88
N ARG A 321 -8.87 -15.33 -7.70
CA ARG A 321 -8.43 -14.02 -7.20
C ARG A 321 -6.94 -13.99 -6.94
N TYR A 322 -6.40 -15.03 -6.30
CA TYR A 322 -4.96 -15.06 -5.97
C TYR A 322 -4.09 -15.11 -7.22
N LEU A 323 -4.50 -15.89 -8.23
CA LEU A 323 -3.78 -15.96 -9.49
C LEU A 323 -3.89 -14.64 -10.28
N LEU A 324 -5.09 -14.05 -10.38
CA LEU A 324 -5.28 -12.75 -11.02
C LEU A 324 -4.45 -11.65 -10.38
N ASP A 325 -4.42 -11.59 -9.05
CA ASP A 325 -3.67 -10.56 -8.36
C ASP A 325 -2.16 -10.70 -8.62
N ALA A 326 -1.62 -11.93 -8.69
CA ALA A 326 -0.22 -12.15 -9.07
C ALA A 326 0.06 -11.71 -10.52
N LEU A 327 -0.81 -12.05 -11.47
CA LEU A 327 -0.63 -11.69 -12.88
C LEU A 327 -0.75 -10.19 -13.12
N ARG A 328 -1.71 -9.51 -12.48
CA ARG A 328 -1.91 -8.05 -12.61
C ARG A 328 -0.73 -7.26 -12.05
N ASN A 329 -0.10 -7.75 -10.97
CA ASN A 329 1.05 -7.10 -10.36
C ASN A 329 2.39 -7.48 -11.01
N ALA A 330 2.42 -8.51 -11.87
CA ALA A 330 3.61 -8.86 -12.64
C ALA A 330 4.08 -7.71 -13.55
N ARG A 331 3.13 -6.95 -14.13
CA ARG A 331 3.41 -5.78 -15.00
C ARG A 331 4.41 -6.09 -16.13
N THR A 332 4.38 -7.32 -16.66
CA THR A 332 5.22 -7.80 -17.76
C THR A 332 4.34 -8.33 -18.89
N GLU A 333 4.83 -8.27 -20.14
CA GLU A 333 4.10 -8.85 -21.28
C GLU A 333 3.95 -10.37 -21.12
N LYS A 334 5.04 -11.06 -20.75
CA LYS A 334 5.06 -12.50 -20.50
C LYS A 334 5.51 -12.84 -19.08
N VAL A 335 4.90 -13.88 -18.52
CA VAL A 335 5.33 -14.49 -17.26
C VAL A 335 5.79 -15.93 -17.49
N ARG A 336 6.72 -16.38 -16.66
CA ARG A 336 7.14 -17.78 -16.55
C ARG A 336 6.55 -18.40 -15.30
N MET A 337 5.75 -19.44 -15.47
CA MET A 337 5.27 -20.27 -14.37
C MET A 337 6.19 -21.48 -14.18
N GLU A 338 6.61 -21.73 -12.95
CA GLU A 338 7.41 -22.91 -12.59
C GLU A 338 6.66 -23.75 -11.57
N ILE A 339 6.42 -25.02 -11.93
CA ILE A 339 5.54 -25.94 -11.22
C ILE A 339 6.32 -27.21 -10.88
N SER A 340 6.30 -27.61 -9.60
CA SER A 340 6.94 -28.85 -9.13
C SER A 340 5.97 -30.04 -9.06
N GLY A 341 4.67 -29.77 -8.98
CA GLY A 341 3.62 -30.78 -8.87
C GLY A 341 2.24 -30.15 -8.54
N PRO A 342 1.17 -30.96 -8.54
CA PRO A 342 -0.22 -30.45 -8.49
C PRO A 342 -0.64 -29.83 -7.14
N LEU A 343 0.11 -30.12 -6.07
CA LEU A 343 -0.13 -29.60 -4.72
C LEU A 343 1.00 -28.71 -4.20
N SER A 344 2.03 -28.46 -5.03
CA SER A 344 3.17 -27.61 -4.68
C SER A 344 2.86 -26.14 -4.98
N PRO A 345 3.39 -25.18 -4.20
CA PRO A 345 3.31 -23.77 -4.55
C PRO A 345 3.82 -23.52 -5.98
N VAL A 346 3.10 -22.69 -6.73
CA VAL A 346 3.48 -22.36 -8.10
C VAL A 346 4.19 -21.02 -8.12
N LYS A 347 5.41 -21.00 -8.68
CA LYS A 347 6.18 -19.78 -8.89
C LYS A 347 5.66 -19.06 -10.12
N VAL A 348 5.41 -17.77 -10.00
CA VAL A 348 5.18 -16.85 -11.13
C VAL A 348 6.33 -15.85 -11.13
N LEU A 349 7.07 -15.84 -12.23
CA LEU A 349 8.30 -15.09 -12.44
C LEU A 349 8.15 -14.24 -13.71
N PRO A 350 8.93 -13.17 -13.89
CA PRO A 350 9.04 -12.56 -15.20
C PRO A 350 9.65 -13.58 -16.18
N ALA A 351 9.28 -13.50 -17.45
CA ALA A 351 9.86 -14.39 -18.46
C ALA A 351 11.39 -14.22 -18.56
N GLU A 352 11.84 -12.98 -18.42
CA GLU A 352 13.25 -12.57 -18.41
C GLU A 352 13.57 -11.77 -17.15
N GLY A 353 14.80 -11.90 -16.63
CA GLY A 353 15.23 -11.19 -15.42
C GLY A 353 14.70 -11.80 -14.11
N ASN A 354 14.73 -10.99 -13.06
CA ASN A 354 14.43 -11.40 -11.68
C ASN A 354 13.69 -10.30 -10.89
N ASP A 355 12.92 -9.47 -11.59
CA ASP A 355 12.26 -8.28 -11.03
C ASP A 355 11.29 -8.59 -9.89
N PHE A 356 10.69 -9.78 -9.88
CA PHE A 356 9.80 -10.25 -8.83
C PHE A 356 9.80 -11.78 -8.74
N LEU A 357 9.37 -12.29 -7.58
CA LEU A 357 8.98 -13.69 -7.39
C LEU A 357 7.65 -13.73 -6.65
N TYR A 358 6.64 -14.32 -7.30
CA TYR A 358 5.35 -14.57 -6.68
C TYR A 358 5.14 -16.07 -6.48
N LEU A 359 4.48 -16.43 -5.39
CA LEU A 359 3.97 -17.78 -5.16
C LEU A 359 2.46 -17.75 -5.07
N VAL A 360 1.80 -18.71 -5.71
CA VAL A 360 0.37 -18.98 -5.53
C VAL A 360 0.21 -20.43 -5.10
N LEU A 361 -0.40 -20.65 -3.93
CA LEU A 361 -0.67 -22.00 -3.45
C LEU A 361 -1.85 -22.62 -4.22
N PRO A 362 -1.73 -23.90 -4.61
CA PRO A 362 -2.82 -24.60 -5.27
C PRO A 362 -3.94 -24.92 -4.28
N VAL A 363 -5.15 -25.01 -4.82
CA VAL A 363 -6.34 -25.47 -4.12
C VAL A 363 -6.57 -26.92 -4.46
N ARG A 364 -6.81 -27.75 -3.44
CA ARG A 364 -7.21 -29.15 -3.65
C ARG A 364 -8.57 -29.20 -4.33
N PHE A 365 -8.71 -30.05 -5.34
CA PHE A 365 -10.01 -30.43 -5.83
C PHE A 365 -10.79 -31.11 -4.70
N LYS A 366 -12.05 -30.71 -4.50
CA LYS A 366 -12.99 -31.62 -3.85
C LYS A 366 -13.17 -32.77 -4.83
N ASN A 367 -12.84 -33.99 -4.43
CA ASN A 367 -13.03 -35.18 -5.27
C ASN A 367 -14.44 -35.14 -5.88
N ASP A 368 -14.52 -35.43 -7.18
CA ASP A 368 -15.77 -35.56 -7.92
C ASP A 368 -16.64 -36.70 -7.36
#